data_AF-A0AAW4PVB9-F1
#
_entry.id   AF-A0AAW4PVB9-F1
#
_cell.length_a   1.000
_cell.length_b   1.000
_cell.length_c   1.000
_cell.angle_alpha   90.00
_cell.angle_beta   90.00
_cell.angle_gamma   90.00
#
_symmetry.space_group_name_H-M   'P 1'
#
loop_
_entity.id
_entity.type
_entity.pdbx_description
1 polymer ?
#
loop_
_entity_poly.entity_id
_entity_poly.type
_entity_poly.pdbx_seq_one_letter_code
_entity_poly.pdbx_strand_id
1 'polypeptide(L)'
;MITVPYSSRILTLVVVFALVFGSTAGPVAAQSDQPEWADEMYAELEGMVGVYNENIDASDLGVAGDQLKNERVNLVVTDANGTEATASFRMDGDLQIQELKQGTRDDATMKMTTDRATLTGIVESNDPSKAFQNAITGGDITIDGLGTVNAVKWVVINTLVSLFG
;
A
#
# COMPACT_ATOMS: atom_id res chain seq x y z
N MET A 1 10.02 54.37 -10.14
CA MET A 1 11.17 53.59 -10.67
C MET A 1 12.15 53.32 -9.54
N ILE A 2 12.79 52.14 -9.57
CA ILE A 2 13.90 51.65 -8.69
C ILE A 2 13.40 51.02 -7.38
N THR A 3 13.00 49.73 -7.39
CA THR A 3 13.78 48.47 -7.25
C THR A 3 14.42 48.28 -5.87
N VAL A 4 13.87 47.36 -5.07
CA VAL A 4 14.56 46.80 -3.89
C VAL A 4 15.10 45.42 -4.27
N PRO A 5 16.41 45.16 -4.11
CA PRO A 5 17.07 43.98 -4.65
C PRO A 5 16.77 42.72 -3.84
N TYR A 6 16.59 41.60 -4.55
CA TYR A 6 16.70 40.26 -4.00
C TYR A 6 18.15 40.01 -3.59
N SER A 7 18.40 39.80 -2.29
CA SER A 7 19.57 39.07 -1.83
C SER A 7 19.12 37.88 -1.00
N SER A 8 19.59 36.72 -1.44
CA SER A 8 19.21 35.37 -1.08
C SER A 8 19.71 34.93 0.31
N ARG A 9 18.85 34.11 0.95
CA ARG A 9 19.18 32.87 1.70
C ARG A 9 19.67 32.97 3.16
N ILE A 10 18.74 32.73 4.07
CA ILE A 10 18.85 31.60 5.01
C ILE A 10 17.53 30.82 4.92
N LEU A 11 17.60 29.56 4.48
CA LEU A 11 16.46 28.64 4.41
C LEU A 11 15.95 28.36 5.84
N THR A 12 14.74 28.81 6.15
CA THR A 12 13.96 28.24 7.24
C THR A 12 12.99 27.25 6.60
N LEU A 13 13.27 25.96 6.75
CA LEU A 13 12.42 24.86 6.32
C LEU A 13 11.23 24.79 7.30
N VAL A 14 10.23 25.65 7.07
CA VAL A 14 8.92 25.55 7.73
C VAL A 14 8.02 24.79 6.76
N VAL A 15 7.96 23.48 6.90
CA VAL A 15 6.92 22.68 6.24
C VAL A 15 5.65 22.81 7.07
N VAL A 16 4.88 23.85 6.79
CA VAL A 16 3.46 23.91 7.16
C VAL A 16 2.71 23.38 5.96
N PHE A 17 2.37 22.09 5.96
CA PHE A 17 1.44 21.53 5.01
C PHE A 17 0.03 21.60 5.63
N ALA A 18 -0.59 22.77 5.50
CA ALA A 18 -2.02 22.93 5.73
C ALA A 18 -2.77 22.50 4.45
N LEU A 19 -3.06 21.21 4.31
CA LEU A 19 -4.00 20.73 3.30
C LEU A 19 -5.42 20.86 3.84
N VAL A 20 -6.07 21.93 3.41
CA VAL A 20 -7.51 22.15 3.56
C VAL A 20 -8.24 21.22 2.59
N PHE A 21 -8.74 20.10 3.10
CA PHE A 21 -9.84 19.37 2.47
C PHE A 21 -11.11 19.56 3.32
N GLY A 22 -12.00 20.45 2.87
CA GLY A 22 -13.44 20.28 3.13
C GLY A 22 -13.92 19.10 2.27
N SER A 23 -14.83 18.23 2.68
CA SER A 23 -16.01 18.45 3.52
C SER A 23 -16.57 17.10 4.00
N THR A 24 -17.33 17.18 5.10
CA THR A 24 -18.09 16.13 5.81
C THR A 24 -17.27 15.12 6.62
N ALA A 25 -17.08 15.48 7.90
CA ALA A 25 -16.75 14.59 8.99
C ALA A 25 -17.84 13.52 9.14
N GLY A 26 -17.59 12.32 8.62
CA GLY A 26 -18.02 11.10 9.28
C GLY A 26 -17.09 10.84 10.48
N PRO A 27 -17.55 10.21 11.56
CA PRO A 27 -16.70 9.91 12.69
C PRO A 27 -15.54 9.03 12.22
N VAL A 28 -14.31 9.47 12.49
CA VAL A 28 -13.08 8.67 12.38
C VAL A 28 -13.14 7.60 13.48
N ALA A 29 -13.99 6.60 13.30
CA ALA A 29 -14.17 5.48 14.20
C ALA A 29 -13.52 4.24 13.56
N ALA A 30 -12.19 4.22 13.54
CA ALA A 30 -11.40 3.02 13.22
C ALA A 30 -10.05 2.99 13.97
N GLN A 31 -9.63 4.09 14.60
CA GLN A 31 -8.32 4.19 15.25
C GLN A 31 -8.28 3.53 16.65
N SER A 32 -9.43 3.23 17.28
CA SER A 32 -9.48 2.73 18.67
C SER A 32 -9.20 1.24 18.85
N ASP A 33 -9.26 0.44 17.78
CA ASP A 33 -9.06 -1.02 17.83
C ASP A 33 -7.73 -1.46 17.20
N GLN A 34 -6.89 -0.51 16.76
CA GLN A 34 -5.59 -0.79 16.18
C GLN A 34 -4.52 -0.95 17.27
N PRO A 35 -3.52 -1.84 17.09
CA PRO A 35 -2.41 -1.96 18.02
C PRO A 35 -1.50 -0.73 17.98
N GLU A 36 -0.73 -0.50 19.05
CA GLU A 36 0.17 0.68 19.16
C GLU A 36 1.15 0.80 17.99
N TRP A 37 1.58 -0.33 17.41
CA TRP A 37 2.51 -0.35 16.28
C TRP A 37 1.85 -0.04 14.93
N ALA A 38 0.52 0.08 14.86
CA ALA A 38 -0.17 0.40 13.61
C ALA A 38 0.19 1.79 13.07
N ASP A 39 0.50 2.74 13.96
CA ASP A 39 0.93 4.08 13.57
C ASP A 39 2.30 4.07 12.89
N GLU A 40 3.23 3.24 13.39
CA GLU A 40 4.56 3.03 12.79
C GLU A 40 4.42 2.40 11.40
N MET A 41 3.65 1.32 11.30
CA MET A 41 3.36 0.66 10.03
C MET A 41 2.74 1.63 9.02
N TYR A 42 1.79 2.46 9.46
CA TYR A 42 1.16 3.44 8.59
C TYR A 42 2.17 4.47 8.06
N ALA A 43 3.04 4.99 8.93
CA ALA A 43 4.08 5.93 8.52
C ALA A 43 5.09 5.30 7.54
N GLU A 44 5.45 4.03 7.73
CA GLU A 44 6.27 3.27 6.79
C GLU A 44 5.59 3.14 5.42
N LEU A 45 4.31 2.73 5.39
CA LEU A 45 3.53 2.61 4.17
C LEU A 45 3.40 3.96 3.44
N GLU A 46 3.12 5.05 4.17
CA GLU A 46 3.02 6.40 3.59
C GLU A 46 4.32 6.83 2.93
N GLY A 47 5.46 6.57 3.57
CA GLY A 47 6.79 6.83 2.99
C GLY A 47 7.05 6.02 1.71
N MET A 48 6.50 4.81 1.60
CA MET A 48 6.67 3.94 0.44
C MET A 48 5.76 4.28 -0.73
N VAL A 49 4.55 4.81 -0.50
CA VAL A 49 3.59 5.11 -1.57
C VAL A 49 4.22 6.00 -2.65
N GLY A 50 4.98 7.02 -2.24
CA GLY A 50 5.71 7.89 -3.18
C GLY A 50 6.70 7.11 -4.04
N VAL A 51 7.57 6.32 -3.39
CA VAL A 51 8.58 5.51 -4.08
C VAL A 51 7.92 4.49 -5.02
N TYR A 52 6.88 3.81 -4.58
CA TYR A 52 6.14 2.86 -5.40
C TYR A 52 5.52 3.55 -6.62
N ASN A 53 4.78 4.65 -6.43
CA ASN A 53 4.11 5.36 -7.52
C ASN A 53 5.08 5.97 -8.55
N GLU A 54 6.31 6.30 -8.15
CA GLU A 54 7.36 6.80 -9.03
C GLU A 54 8.04 5.68 -9.84
N ASN A 55 8.05 4.44 -9.33
CA ASN A 55 8.79 3.33 -9.92
C ASN A 55 7.89 2.24 -10.52
N ILE A 56 6.57 2.33 -10.34
CA ILE A 56 5.66 1.34 -10.88
C ILE A 56 5.59 1.42 -12.40
N ASP A 57 5.97 0.32 -13.05
CA ASP A 57 5.61 0.06 -14.44
C ASP A 57 4.58 -1.06 -14.44
N ALA A 58 3.37 -0.78 -14.93
CA ALA A 58 2.29 -1.77 -14.98
C ALA A 58 2.66 -3.01 -15.81
N SER A 59 3.63 -2.90 -16.72
CA SER A 59 4.13 -4.04 -17.49
C SER A 59 4.97 -5.02 -16.66
N ASP A 60 5.59 -4.58 -15.57
CA ASP A 60 6.41 -5.41 -14.68
C ASP A 60 5.58 -6.39 -13.84
N LEU A 61 4.29 -6.07 -13.65
CA LEU A 61 3.36 -6.93 -12.91
C LEU A 61 2.59 -7.91 -13.82
N GLY A 62 2.76 -7.82 -15.15
CA GLY A 62 2.14 -8.73 -16.11
C GLY A 62 0.63 -8.87 -15.95
N VAL A 63 0.10 -10.09 -16.15
CA VAL A 63 -1.35 -10.39 -16.03
C VAL A 63 -1.89 -10.16 -14.61
N ALA A 64 -1.01 -10.14 -13.60
CA ALA A 64 -1.40 -9.80 -12.24
C ALA A 64 -1.69 -8.29 -12.10
N GLY A 65 -0.92 -7.44 -12.78
CA GLY A 65 -1.13 -6.00 -12.78
C GLY A 65 -2.54 -5.62 -13.23
N ASP A 66 -3.05 -6.21 -14.32
CA ASP A 66 -4.39 -5.89 -14.81
C ASP A 66 -5.52 -6.20 -13.80
N GLN A 67 -5.32 -7.16 -12.91
CA GLN A 67 -6.30 -7.54 -11.88
C GLN A 67 -6.27 -6.62 -10.65
N LEU A 68 -5.23 -5.80 -10.50
CA LEU A 68 -5.10 -4.85 -9.39
C LEU A 68 -5.59 -3.44 -9.77
N LYS A 69 -5.85 -3.18 -11.06
CA LYS A 69 -6.30 -1.88 -11.55
C LYS A 69 -7.68 -1.53 -11.03
N ASN A 70 -7.84 -0.29 -10.57
CA ASN A 70 -9.11 0.26 -10.03
C ASN A 70 -9.62 -0.45 -8.76
N GLU A 71 -8.79 -1.24 -8.11
CA GLU A 71 -9.19 -2.01 -6.94
C GLU A 71 -9.10 -1.19 -5.65
N ARG A 72 -9.90 -1.59 -4.67
CA ARG A 72 -9.97 -0.97 -3.34
C ARG A 72 -9.53 -2.01 -2.33
N VAL A 73 -8.36 -1.79 -1.73
CA VAL A 73 -7.66 -2.82 -0.97
C VAL A 73 -7.75 -2.54 0.52
N ASN A 74 -8.15 -3.55 1.30
CA ASN A 74 -7.87 -3.63 2.73
C ASN A 74 -6.62 -4.47 2.94
N LEU A 75 -5.57 -3.88 3.50
CA LEU A 75 -4.36 -4.57 3.92
C LEU A 75 -4.49 -4.95 5.39
N VAL A 76 -4.27 -6.23 5.69
CA VAL A 76 -4.18 -6.78 7.04
C VAL A 76 -2.76 -7.27 7.25
N VAL A 77 -2.09 -6.73 8.26
CA VAL A 77 -0.73 -7.12 8.65
C VAL A 77 -0.77 -7.75 10.03
N THR A 78 -0.25 -8.96 10.15
CA THR A 78 -0.21 -9.69 11.43
C THR A 78 1.21 -9.65 12.00
N ASP A 79 1.34 -9.34 13.29
CA ASP A 79 2.61 -9.44 14.00
C ASP A 79 2.90 -10.89 14.45
N ALA A 80 4.10 -11.11 15.02
CA ALA A 80 4.50 -12.44 15.50
C ALA A 80 3.61 -12.98 16.65
N ASN A 81 2.84 -12.11 17.32
CA ASN A 81 1.93 -12.48 18.41
C ASN A 81 0.49 -12.73 17.93
N GLY A 82 0.22 -12.60 16.62
CA GLY A 82 -1.11 -12.74 16.05
C GLY A 82 -1.98 -11.49 16.15
N THR A 83 -1.40 -10.35 16.51
CA THR A 83 -2.11 -9.06 16.57
C THR A 83 -2.14 -8.44 15.18
N GLU A 84 -3.29 -7.93 14.75
CA GLU A 84 -3.46 -7.37 13.41
C GLU A 84 -3.48 -5.84 13.45
N ALA A 85 -2.74 -5.21 12.54
CA ALA A 85 -2.98 -3.83 12.12
C ALA A 85 -3.55 -3.83 10.70
N THR A 86 -4.31 -2.78 10.38
CA THR A 86 -4.97 -2.65 9.10
C THR A 86 -4.71 -1.28 8.49
N ALA A 87 -4.57 -1.27 7.18
CA ALA A 87 -4.54 -0.07 6.37
C ALA A 87 -5.40 -0.32 5.13
N SER A 88 -5.71 0.75 4.41
CA SER A 88 -6.48 0.63 3.19
C SER A 88 -6.03 1.66 2.17
N PHE A 89 -5.92 1.27 0.91
CA PHE A 89 -5.60 2.18 -0.21
C PHE A 89 -6.36 1.83 -1.50
N ARG A 90 -6.57 2.80 -2.38
CA ARG A 90 -7.16 2.61 -3.70
C ARG A 90 -6.02 2.48 -4.73
N MET A 91 -6.14 1.55 -5.66
CA MET A 91 -5.32 1.53 -6.85
C MET A 91 -6.09 2.16 -8.01
N ASP A 92 -5.42 2.95 -8.85
CA ASP A 92 -6.03 3.48 -10.07
C ASP A 92 -5.77 2.57 -11.28
N GLY A 93 -6.12 3.05 -12.48
CA GLY A 93 -5.95 2.31 -13.73
C GLY A 93 -4.48 2.11 -14.14
N ASP A 94 -3.56 2.89 -13.58
CA ASP A 94 -2.12 2.84 -13.83
C ASP A 94 -1.36 2.16 -12.68
N LEU A 95 -2.11 1.54 -11.75
CA LEU A 95 -1.58 0.88 -10.56
C LEU A 95 -0.91 1.83 -9.58
N GLN A 96 -1.19 3.13 -9.63
CA GLN A 96 -0.74 4.04 -8.57
C GLN A 96 -1.62 3.91 -7.34
N ILE A 97 -0.98 3.93 -6.17
CA ILE A 97 -1.64 3.93 -4.87
C ILE A 97 -2.15 5.34 -4.56
N GLN A 98 -3.42 5.43 -4.19
CA GLN A 98 -4.12 6.64 -3.76
C GLN A 98 -4.90 6.37 -2.47
N GLU A 99 -5.29 7.45 -1.77
CA GLU A 99 -6.15 7.39 -0.58
C GLU A 99 -5.68 6.36 0.47
N LEU A 100 -4.39 6.29 0.74
CA LEU A 100 -3.86 5.51 1.86
C LEU A 100 -4.48 6.04 3.16
N LYS A 101 -5.04 5.13 3.95
CA LYS A 101 -5.68 5.42 5.24
C LYS A 101 -5.35 4.30 6.22
N GLN A 102 -5.19 4.65 7.49
CA GLN A 102 -5.14 3.66 8.56
C GLN A 102 -6.54 3.07 8.76
N GLY A 103 -6.62 1.78 9.06
CA GLY A 103 -7.89 1.07 9.16
C GLY A 103 -8.41 0.50 7.84
N THR A 104 -9.45 -0.32 7.92
CA THR A 104 -10.17 -0.87 6.77
C THR A 104 -11.14 0.14 6.16
N ARG A 105 -11.45 -0.03 4.88
CA ARG A 105 -12.61 0.59 4.22
C ARG A 105 -13.72 -0.43 3.96
N ASP A 106 -14.96 0.03 4.06
CA ASP A 106 -16.15 -0.80 3.89
C ASP A 106 -16.45 -1.15 2.43
N ASP A 107 -15.99 -0.33 1.48
CA ASP A 107 -16.18 -0.54 0.05
C ASP A 107 -14.98 -1.26 -0.62
N ALA A 108 -14.14 -1.92 0.19
CA ALA A 108 -13.04 -2.71 -0.33
C ALA A 108 -13.55 -3.84 -1.24
N THR A 109 -12.87 -4.00 -2.37
CA THR A 109 -13.08 -5.09 -3.34
C THR A 109 -12.02 -6.17 -3.22
N MET A 110 -10.96 -5.91 -2.45
CA MET A 110 -9.88 -6.85 -2.20
C MET A 110 -9.40 -6.78 -0.75
N LYS A 111 -8.99 -7.93 -0.22
CA LYS A 111 -8.24 -8.05 1.03
C LYS A 111 -6.86 -8.61 0.71
N MET A 112 -5.83 -7.89 1.13
CA MET A 112 -4.45 -8.37 1.13
C MET A 112 -4.07 -8.71 2.56
N THR A 113 -3.46 -9.87 2.78
CA THR A 113 -3.00 -10.32 4.09
C THR A 113 -1.52 -10.65 4.02
N THR A 114 -0.75 -10.19 5.00
CA THR A 114 0.67 -10.51 5.15
C THR A 114 1.08 -10.42 6.60
N ASP A 115 2.34 -10.71 6.90
CA ASP A 115 2.94 -10.50 8.21
C ASP A 115 3.92 -9.32 8.22
N ARG A 116 4.22 -8.81 9.41
CA ARG A 116 5.09 -7.65 9.57
C ARG A 116 6.52 -7.91 9.06
N ALA A 117 7.04 -9.12 9.20
CA ALA A 117 8.40 -9.44 8.76
C ALA A 117 8.51 -9.45 7.23
N THR A 118 7.50 -9.98 6.54
CA THR A 118 7.38 -9.94 5.08
C THR A 118 7.30 -8.50 4.59
N LEU A 119 6.47 -7.66 5.21
CA LEU A 119 6.36 -6.24 4.86
C LEU A 119 7.71 -5.53 5.02
N THR A 120 8.34 -5.62 6.20
CA THR A 120 9.66 -5.03 6.46
C THR A 120 10.72 -5.53 5.47
N GLY A 121 10.74 -6.83 5.17
CA GLY A 121 11.68 -7.41 4.20
C GLY A 121 11.52 -6.85 2.78
N ILE A 122 10.29 -6.51 2.38
CA ILE A 122 10.01 -5.84 1.10
C ILE A 122 10.51 -4.39 1.15
N VAL A 123 10.22 -3.67 2.24
CA VAL A 123 10.62 -2.27 2.44
C VAL A 123 12.14 -2.12 2.40
N GLU A 124 12.86 -3.01 3.07
CA GLU A 124 14.32 -2.96 3.21
C GLU A 124 15.07 -3.60 2.02
N SER A 125 14.35 -4.17 1.06
CA SER A 125 14.94 -4.81 -0.12
C SER A 125 15.62 -3.79 -1.04
N ASN A 126 16.75 -4.19 -1.64
CA ASN A 126 17.38 -3.42 -2.73
C ASN A 126 16.51 -3.38 -4.01
N ASP A 127 15.55 -4.30 -4.12
CA ASP A 127 14.55 -4.38 -5.19
C ASP A 127 13.17 -4.70 -4.57
N PRO A 128 12.44 -3.68 -4.05
CA PRO A 128 11.16 -3.87 -3.38
C PRO A 128 10.07 -4.46 -4.30
N SER A 129 10.06 -4.07 -5.57
CA SER A 129 9.11 -4.58 -6.56
C SER A 129 9.25 -6.09 -6.75
N LYS A 130 10.48 -6.58 -6.91
CA LYS A 130 10.75 -8.03 -7.00
C LYS A 130 10.50 -8.76 -5.69
N ALA A 131 10.84 -8.16 -4.54
CA ALA A 131 10.57 -8.75 -3.23
C ALA A 131 9.06 -8.94 -3.00
N PHE A 132 8.24 -7.94 -3.35
CA PHE A 132 6.79 -8.02 -3.29
C PHE A 132 6.24 -9.11 -4.22
N GLN A 133 6.74 -9.18 -5.47
CA GLN A 133 6.33 -10.20 -6.42
C GLN A 133 6.69 -11.62 -5.94
N ASN A 134 7.86 -11.79 -5.34
CA ASN A 134 8.28 -13.05 -4.71
C ASN A 134 7.40 -13.41 -3.50
N ALA A 135 7.04 -12.44 -2.66
CA ALA A 135 6.19 -12.68 -1.49
C ALA A 135 4.77 -13.13 -1.90
N ILE A 136 4.21 -12.56 -2.98
CA ILE A 136 2.93 -13.04 -3.54
C ILE A 136 3.06 -14.46 -4.08
N THR A 137 4.10 -14.73 -4.89
CA THR A 137 4.27 -16.05 -5.53
C THR A 137 4.67 -17.14 -4.53
N GLY A 138 5.38 -16.78 -3.46
CA GLY A 138 5.75 -17.64 -2.35
C GLY A 138 4.61 -17.89 -1.34
N GLY A 139 3.56 -17.07 -1.37
CA GLY A 139 2.39 -17.19 -0.49
C GLY A 139 2.48 -16.39 0.82
N ASP A 140 3.56 -15.63 1.02
CA ASP A 140 3.75 -14.74 2.18
C ASP A 140 2.83 -13.50 2.11
N ILE A 141 2.35 -13.16 0.91
CA ILE A 141 1.24 -12.23 0.69
C ILE A 141 0.09 -13.00 0.06
N THR A 142 -1.04 -13.04 0.76
CA THR A 142 -2.28 -13.62 0.25
C THR A 142 -3.22 -12.51 -0.19
N ILE A 143 -3.90 -12.72 -1.32
CA ILE A 143 -4.85 -11.76 -1.89
C ILE A 143 -6.19 -12.46 -2.10
N ASP A 144 -7.22 -11.94 -1.45
CA ASP A 144 -8.60 -12.42 -1.54
C ASP A 144 -9.49 -11.37 -2.21
N GLY A 145 -10.23 -11.76 -3.23
CA GLY A 145 -11.29 -10.92 -3.80
C GLY A 145 -12.50 -10.83 -2.86
N LEU A 146 -12.94 -9.61 -2.54
CA LEU A 146 -14.15 -9.33 -1.76
C LEU A 146 -15.28 -8.95 -2.73
N GLY A 147 -16.11 -9.90 -3.16
CA GLY A 147 -17.26 -9.66 -4.04
C GLY A 147 -17.98 -10.91 -4.55
N THR A 148 -19.25 -10.78 -4.96
CA THR A 148 -20.14 -11.89 -5.39
C THR A 148 -19.85 -12.47 -6.78
N VAL A 149 -19.05 -11.80 -7.61
CA VAL A 149 -18.77 -12.21 -9.01
C VAL A 149 -17.33 -12.61 -9.29
N ASN A 150 -16.38 -12.26 -8.44
CA ASN A 150 -14.97 -12.57 -8.67
C ASN A 150 -14.35 -13.08 -7.37
N ALA A 151 -14.48 -14.39 -7.15
CA ALA A 151 -13.33 -15.11 -6.63
C ALA A 151 -12.25 -14.96 -7.71
N VAL A 152 -11.46 -13.89 -7.63
CA VAL A 152 -10.12 -13.94 -8.21
C VAL A 152 -9.45 -15.05 -7.42
N LYS A 153 -9.60 -16.28 -7.92
CA LYS A 153 -8.65 -17.33 -7.63
C LYS A 153 -7.39 -16.79 -8.23
N TRP A 154 -6.62 -16.05 -7.44
CA TRP A 154 -5.20 -15.95 -7.69
C TRP A 154 -4.76 -17.40 -7.75
N VAL A 155 -4.64 -17.89 -8.98
CA VAL A 155 -3.90 -19.10 -9.25
C VAL A 155 -2.53 -18.71 -8.74
N VAL A 156 -2.24 -19.09 -7.50
CA VAL A 156 -0.88 -19.32 -7.08
C VAL A 156 -0.33 -20.17 -8.22
N ILE A 157 0.51 -19.60 -9.08
CA ILE A 157 1.23 -20.39 -10.07
C ILE A 157 2.24 -21.18 -9.23
N ASN A 158 1.74 -22.20 -8.55
CA ASN A 158 2.53 -23.29 -7.99
C ASN A 158 2.43 -24.53 -8.89
N THR A 159 2.17 -24.33 -10.18
CA THR A 159 2.23 -25.37 -11.21
C THR A 159 3.06 -24.77 -12.35
N LEU A 160 4.39 -24.88 -12.34
CA LEU A 160 5.11 -25.96 -13.06
C LEU A 160 6.60 -25.98 -12.66
N VAL A 161 6.96 -26.39 -11.44
CA VAL A 161 8.32 -26.93 -11.17
C VAL A 161 8.29 -28.45 -10.89
N SER A 162 7.13 -29.06 -10.68
CA SER A 162 7.04 -30.52 -10.43
C SER A 162 6.57 -31.39 -11.60
N LEU A 163 6.54 -30.88 -12.86
CA LEU A 163 6.14 -31.69 -14.03
C LEU A 163 7.21 -31.85 -15.11
N PHE A 164 8.44 -31.34 -14.90
CA PHE A 164 9.63 -31.65 -15.71
C PHE A 164 10.89 -31.86 -14.85
N GLY A 165 10.73 -32.58 -13.73
CA GLY A 165 11.83 -33.28 -13.07
C GLY A 165 11.72 -34.77 -13.36
#